data_AF-A0A087SN94-F1
#
_entry.id   AF-A0A087SN94-F1
#
_cell.length_a   1.000
_cell.length_b   1.000
_cell.length_c   1.000
_cell.angle_alpha   90.00
_cell.angle_beta   90.00
_cell.angle_gamma   90.00
#
_symmetry.space_group_name_H-M   'P 1'
#
loop_
_entity.id
_entity.type
_entity.pdbx_description
1 polymer ?
#
loop_
_entity_poly.entity_id
_entity_poly.type
_entity_poly.pdbx_seq_one_letter_code
_entity_poly.pdbx_strand_id
1 'polypeptide(L)'
;MEEPSLLDLLQGLEDVQTKKTEVRLSERNVVELVNKLKGMGLIGDDLLHTSNGREYITRDALTRKVLSTARASRRVPLVDLPAALGVDLLHCQEAARQAAAGAGAHDILLAQDELFAREYFDDLAAEVDEVLEEQGMAPVGDLAQRFGLASDLLLIQLRPHLGRDVRARLEGGYLYTQALTVRLKAQLRGALRGSTVPIGVPALLSSLDLGGTPFLQSLVPGLVEQLVAEGAVHGSLAGGATTWIPAAFVATQVQQARQSFAENGFLDWSTAKRFTTQDPKNWAARELGGGVALEHSYASHQLLHQLEAAMEETLAEGSWLDARPLLPPALPEEDAEELVLRSTSKFPSLSELGREEGLRLRAADKRREKELLAGHSAELEARLAACEPGDGPAVLAVAVPLLLATHASKLVNLPGRALAPALRALEGKLMSEAAELLPALHAAVLTRLQGGEGGAEMEELARRTRLLLLGKMEGMTA
;
A
#
# COMPACT_ATOMS: atom_id res chain seq x y z
N MET A 1 66.32 -52.01 42.64
CA MET A 1 65.14 -52.19 43.52
C MET A 1 64.01 -52.52 42.59
N GLU A 2 63.56 -53.78 42.60
CA GLU A 2 62.48 -54.24 41.73
C GLU A 2 61.16 -53.65 42.25
N GLU A 3 60.38 -53.06 41.35
CA GLU A 3 59.04 -52.56 41.68
C GLU A 3 58.13 -53.76 41.99
N PRO A 4 57.40 -53.74 43.13
CA PRO A 4 56.56 -54.86 43.52
C PRO A 4 55.45 -55.06 42.47
N SER A 5 55.17 -56.32 42.13
CA SER A 5 54.14 -56.62 41.14
C SER A 5 52.74 -56.30 41.70
N LEU A 6 51.77 -56.04 40.82
CA LEU A 6 50.38 -55.78 41.21
C LEU A 6 49.80 -56.90 42.10
N LEU A 7 50.24 -58.14 41.88
CA LEU A 7 49.86 -59.31 42.68
C LEU A 7 50.44 -59.24 44.09
N ASP A 8 51.70 -58.84 44.25
CA ASP A 8 52.34 -58.68 45.56
C ASP A 8 51.69 -57.54 46.37
N LEU A 9 51.28 -56.46 45.69
CA LEU A 9 50.55 -55.35 46.31
C LEU A 9 49.13 -55.75 46.73
N LEU A 10 48.43 -56.54 45.92
CA LEU A 10 47.09 -57.05 46.25
C LEU A 10 47.14 -58.04 47.41
N GLN A 11 48.12 -58.95 47.40
CA GLN A 11 48.33 -59.94 48.46
C GLN A 11 48.76 -59.27 49.77
N GLY A 12 49.62 -58.24 49.70
CA GLY A 12 49.96 -57.41 50.86
C GLY A 12 48.78 -56.63 51.42
N LEU A 13 47.84 -56.18 50.57
CA LEU A 13 46.60 -55.53 51.01
C LEU A 13 45.67 -56.52 51.70
N GLU A 14 45.54 -57.73 51.15
CA GLU A 14 44.70 -58.80 51.71
C GLU A 14 45.25 -59.28 53.06
N ASP A 15 46.57 -59.43 53.21
CA ASP A 15 47.24 -59.79 54.47
C ASP A 15 47.09 -58.70 55.55
N VAL A 16 47.07 -57.42 55.16
CA VAL A 16 46.83 -56.30 56.09
C VAL A 16 45.37 -56.20 56.50
N GLN A 17 44.42 -56.47 55.60
CA GLN A 17 42.98 -56.44 55.90
C GLN A 17 42.51 -57.65 56.72
N THR A 18 43.15 -58.81 56.54
CA THR A 18 42.83 -60.05 57.26
C THR A 18 43.50 -60.14 58.65
N LYS A 19 44.53 -59.32 58.92
CA LYS A 19 45.06 -59.12 60.28
C LYS A 19 43.99 -58.53 61.21
N LYS A 20 43.42 -59.39 62.05
CA LYS A 20 42.57 -58.96 63.18
C LYS A 20 43.39 -58.08 64.13
N THR A 21 43.14 -56.78 64.09
CA THR A 21 43.64 -55.82 65.08
C THR A 21 43.06 -56.17 66.46
N GLU A 22 43.92 -56.47 67.44
CA GLU A 22 43.52 -56.84 68.81
C GLU A 22 42.87 -55.68 69.59
N VAL A 23 42.95 -54.45 69.07
CA VAL A 23 42.33 -53.27 69.66
C VAL A 23 41.45 -52.60 68.62
N ARG A 24 40.16 -52.95 68.61
CA ARG A 24 39.14 -52.17 67.90
C ARG A 24 38.63 -51.09 68.84
N LEU A 25 38.83 -49.83 68.46
CA LEU A 25 38.20 -48.71 69.14
C LEU A 25 36.68 -48.86 69.00
N SER A 26 35.95 -48.71 70.11
CA SER A 26 34.50 -48.60 70.05
C SER A 26 34.10 -47.33 69.30
N GLU A 27 32.93 -47.31 68.66
CA GLU A 27 32.42 -46.13 67.94
C GLU A 27 32.43 -44.88 68.82
N ARG A 28 32.07 -45.02 70.10
CA ARG A 28 32.15 -43.95 71.10
C ARG A 28 33.57 -43.42 71.28
N ASN A 29 34.57 -44.31 71.38
CA ASN A 29 35.96 -43.90 71.54
C ASN A 29 36.47 -43.20 70.27
N VAL A 30 36.03 -43.63 69.08
CA VAL A 30 36.35 -42.96 67.80
C VAL A 30 35.78 -41.54 67.78
N VAL A 31 34.52 -41.35 68.15
CA VAL A 31 33.89 -40.02 68.22
C VAL A 31 34.60 -39.11 69.23
N GLU A 32 34.93 -39.61 70.43
CA GLU A 32 35.65 -38.85 71.45
C GLU A 32 37.06 -38.46 70.99
N LEU A 33 37.77 -39.34 70.27
CA LEU A 33 39.06 -39.04 69.68
C LEU A 33 38.96 -37.97 68.59
N VAL A 34 38.00 -38.08 67.68
CA VAL A 34 37.78 -37.05 66.63
C VAL A 34 37.48 -35.69 67.26
N ASN A 35 36.64 -35.64 68.30
CA ASN A 35 36.34 -34.40 69.03
C ASN A 35 37.56 -33.82 69.74
N LYS A 36 38.42 -34.66 70.35
CA LYS A 36 39.69 -34.21 70.94
C LYS A 36 40.64 -33.66 69.88
N LEU A 37 40.76 -34.33 68.74
CA LEU A 37 41.60 -33.88 67.62
C LEU A 37 41.11 -32.54 67.04
N LYS A 38 39.79 -32.33 66.95
CA LYS A 38 39.20 -31.02 66.62
C LYS A 38 39.55 -29.95 67.67
N GLY A 39 39.38 -30.27 68.96
CA GLY A 39 39.71 -29.35 70.06
C GLY A 39 41.18 -28.97 70.17
N MET A 40 42.08 -29.82 69.65
CA MET A 40 43.52 -29.56 69.54
C MET A 40 43.91 -28.81 68.25
N GLY A 41 42.96 -28.54 67.35
CA GLY A 41 43.21 -27.88 66.05
C GLY A 41 43.96 -28.76 65.04
N LEU A 42 44.03 -30.08 65.26
CA LEU A 42 44.72 -31.02 64.37
C LEU A 42 43.84 -31.47 63.19
N ILE A 43 42.51 -31.38 63.36
CA ILE A 43 41.51 -31.58 62.32
C ILE A 43 40.70 -30.30 62.21
N GLY A 44 40.57 -29.75 60.99
CA GLY A 44 39.79 -28.55 60.74
C GLY A 44 38.27 -28.75 60.95
N ASP A 45 37.54 -27.64 61.02
CA ASP A 45 36.07 -27.62 61.18
C ASP A 45 35.31 -28.14 59.94
N ASP A 46 36.04 -28.54 58.89
CA ASP A 46 35.53 -29.02 57.61
C ASP A 46 35.09 -30.50 57.63
N LEU A 47 35.27 -31.20 58.76
CA LEU A 47 34.86 -32.59 58.93
C LEU A 47 33.40 -32.68 59.39
N LEU A 48 32.52 -33.04 58.46
CA LEU A 48 31.10 -33.28 58.64
C LEU A 48 30.84 -34.75 59.02
N HIS A 49 29.65 -35.04 59.53
CA HIS A 49 29.18 -36.40 59.76
C HIS A 49 27.93 -36.69 58.93
N THR A 50 27.76 -37.96 58.59
CA THR A 50 26.54 -38.46 57.95
C THR A 50 25.34 -38.35 58.89
N SER A 51 24.12 -38.31 58.36
CA SER A 51 22.86 -38.23 59.14
C SER A 51 22.70 -39.37 60.15
N ASN A 52 23.34 -40.53 59.88
CA ASN A 52 23.37 -41.67 60.79
C ASN A 52 24.51 -41.61 61.82
N GLY A 53 25.39 -40.61 61.77
CA GLY A 53 26.52 -40.41 62.68
C GLY A 53 27.66 -41.43 62.57
N ARG A 54 27.61 -42.34 61.59
CA ARG A 54 28.54 -43.48 61.48
C ARG A 54 29.77 -43.20 60.61
N GLU A 55 29.65 -42.26 59.70
CA GLU A 55 30.73 -41.88 58.79
C GLU A 55 31.00 -40.39 58.87
N TYR A 56 32.27 -40.03 58.70
CA TYR A 56 32.73 -38.65 58.57
C TYR A 56 33.09 -38.35 57.11
N ILE A 57 32.75 -37.16 56.66
CA ILE A 57 33.02 -36.69 55.30
C ILE A 57 33.57 -35.27 55.34
N THR A 58 34.62 -34.99 54.56
CA THR A 58 35.14 -33.62 54.43
C THR A 58 34.27 -32.82 53.46
N ARG A 59 34.21 -31.49 53.63
CA ARG A 59 33.50 -30.59 52.70
C ARG A 59 33.92 -30.81 51.23
N ASP A 60 35.22 -30.94 50.96
CA ASP A 60 35.72 -31.22 49.60
C ASP A 60 35.28 -32.58 49.04
N ALA A 61 35.21 -33.61 49.88
CA ALA A 61 34.69 -34.91 49.47
C ALA A 61 33.19 -34.85 49.20
N LEU A 62 32.44 -34.09 50.00
CA LEU A 62 31.02 -33.86 49.80
C LEU A 62 30.77 -33.12 48.47
N THR A 63 31.50 -32.04 48.19
CA THR A 63 31.41 -31.29 46.92
C THR A 63 31.71 -32.18 45.72
N ARG A 64 32.74 -33.04 45.79
CA ARG A 64 33.02 -34.04 44.74
C ARG A 64 31.91 -35.06 44.56
N LYS A 65 31.32 -35.57 45.65
CA LYS A 65 30.17 -36.48 45.57
C LYS A 65 28.95 -35.80 44.94
N VAL A 66 28.62 -34.58 45.34
CA VAL A 66 27.54 -33.77 44.74
C VAL A 66 27.76 -33.62 43.23
N LEU A 67 28.98 -33.25 42.81
CA LEU A 67 29.33 -33.16 41.38
C LEU A 67 29.11 -34.50 40.65
N SER A 68 29.57 -35.62 41.22
CA SER A 68 29.39 -36.94 40.61
C SER A 68 27.92 -37.35 40.50
N THR A 69 27.10 -37.06 41.52
CA THR A 69 25.68 -37.36 41.53
C THR A 69 24.93 -36.53 40.49
N ALA A 70 25.24 -35.23 40.40
CA ALA A 70 24.62 -34.35 39.42
C ALA A 70 25.00 -34.74 37.98
N ARG A 71 26.24 -35.16 37.71
CA ARG A 71 26.62 -35.70 36.38
C ARG A 71 25.93 -37.02 36.05
N ALA A 72 25.78 -37.92 37.01
CA ALA A 72 25.14 -39.21 36.80
C ALA A 72 23.65 -39.09 36.48
N SER A 73 22.95 -38.22 37.20
CA SER A 73 21.50 -38.04 37.04
C SER A 73 21.13 -36.93 36.05
N ARG A 74 22.10 -36.11 35.61
CA ARG A 74 21.98 -34.91 34.75
C ARG A 74 21.10 -33.77 35.31
N ARG A 75 20.05 -34.07 36.06
CA ARG A 75 19.22 -33.13 36.82
C ARG A 75 18.94 -33.71 38.20
N VAL A 76 19.19 -32.94 39.26
CA VAL A 76 18.96 -33.38 40.65
C VAL A 76 18.40 -32.23 41.50
N PRO A 77 17.17 -32.36 42.05
CA PRO A 77 16.68 -31.47 43.09
C PRO A 77 17.54 -31.54 44.35
N LEU A 78 17.82 -30.40 44.98
CA LEU A 78 18.67 -30.33 46.18
C LEU A 78 18.07 -31.12 47.36
N VAL A 79 16.75 -31.25 47.40
CA VAL A 79 16.01 -32.03 48.40
C VAL A 79 16.28 -33.55 48.33
N ASP A 80 16.74 -34.04 47.18
CA ASP A 80 17.01 -35.47 46.98
C ASP A 80 18.46 -35.85 47.33
N LEU A 81 19.36 -34.84 47.42
CA LEU A 81 20.77 -35.06 47.75
C LEU A 81 20.99 -35.72 49.12
N PRO A 82 20.27 -35.37 50.21
CA PRO A 82 20.44 -36.02 51.50
C PRO A 82 20.21 -37.53 51.47
N ALA A 83 19.20 -37.99 50.71
CA ALA A 83 18.91 -39.41 50.56
C ALA A 83 20.01 -40.14 49.79
N ALA A 84 20.57 -39.50 48.76
CA ALA A 84 21.66 -40.07 47.95
C ALA A 84 23.02 -40.06 48.65
N LEU A 85 23.32 -39.02 49.45
CA LEU A 85 24.64 -38.78 50.02
C LEU A 85 24.75 -39.14 51.50
N GLY A 86 23.63 -39.32 52.19
CA GLY A 86 23.57 -39.60 53.62
C GLY A 86 24.04 -38.43 54.49
N VAL A 87 23.89 -37.19 54.02
CA VAL A 87 24.36 -35.97 54.68
C VAL A 87 23.19 -34.99 54.83
N ASP A 88 23.20 -34.17 55.88
CA ASP A 88 22.18 -33.16 56.13
C ASP A 88 22.00 -32.18 54.95
N LEU A 89 20.75 -31.72 54.75
CA LEU A 89 20.37 -30.84 53.65
C LEU A 89 21.17 -29.54 53.62
N LEU A 90 21.43 -28.91 54.78
CA LEU A 90 22.18 -27.65 54.85
C LEU A 90 23.56 -27.80 54.23
N HIS A 91 24.28 -28.86 54.60
CA HIS A 91 25.61 -29.14 54.08
C HIS A 91 25.58 -29.54 52.60
N CYS A 92 24.53 -30.24 52.16
CA CYS A 92 24.33 -30.55 50.74
C CYS A 92 24.10 -29.27 49.91
N GLN A 93 23.31 -28.32 50.41
CA GLN A 93 23.07 -27.03 49.76
C GLN A 93 24.35 -26.18 49.69
N GLU A 94 25.15 -26.14 50.77
CA GLU A 94 26.44 -25.46 50.77
C GLU A 94 27.41 -26.09 49.77
N ALA A 95 27.52 -27.43 49.75
CA ALA A 95 28.37 -28.15 48.82
C ALA A 95 27.91 -27.96 47.36
N ALA A 96 26.60 -27.90 47.09
CA ALA A 96 26.05 -27.60 45.78
C ALA A 96 26.44 -26.20 45.28
N ARG A 97 26.35 -25.18 46.16
CA ARG A 97 26.79 -23.80 45.83
C ARG A 97 28.29 -23.76 45.57
N GLN A 98 29.10 -24.46 46.37
CA GLN A 98 30.54 -24.56 46.16
C GLN A 98 30.90 -25.30 44.88
N ALA A 99 30.17 -26.37 44.54
CA ALA A 99 30.33 -27.12 43.30
C ALA A 99 30.06 -26.24 42.07
N ALA A 100 29.00 -25.45 42.11
CA ALA A 100 28.61 -24.54 41.02
C ALA A 100 29.49 -23.28 40.92
N ALA A 101 30.16 -22.86 41.99
CA ALA A 101 31.03 -21.68 41.99
C ALA A 101 32.53 -22.01 41.81
N GLY A 102 32.94 -23.23 42.15
CA GLY A 102 34.33 -23.68 42.14
C GLY A 102 34.76 -24.33 40.82
N ALA A 103 35.65 -25.32 40.91
CA ALA A 103 36.20 -26.02 39.75
C ALA A 103 35.14 -26.74 38.86
N GLY A 104 33.91 -26.92 39.36
CA GLY A 104 32.79 -27.52 38.63
C GLY A 104 31.86 -26.52 37.95
N ALA A 105 32.14 -25.21 38.00
CA ALA A 105 31.26 -24.17 37.47
C ALA A 105 30.96 -24.27 35.96
N HIS A 106 31.84 -24.92 35.20
CA HIS A 106 31.66 -25.15 33.76
C HIS A 106 30.82 -26.38 33.43
N ASP A 107 30.64 -27.28 34.40
CA ASP A 107 30.00 -28.57 34.18
C ASP A 107 28.62 -28.65 34.84
N ILE A 108 28.35 -27.85 35.87
CA ILE A 108 27.10 -27.91 36.62
C ILE A 108 26.56 -26.50 36.90
N LEU A 109 25.26 -26.32 36.67
CA LEU A 109 24.50 -25.12 36.95
C LEU A 109 23.55 -25.36 38.13
N LEU A 110 23.52 -24.44 39.09
CA LEU A 110 22.53 -24.42 40.17
C LEU A 110 21.44 -23.38 39.86
N ALA A 111 20.19 -23.82 39.72
CA ALA A 111 19.04 -22.94 39.52
C ALA A 111 17.78 -23.50 40.20
N GLN A 112 16.99 -22.64 40.86
CA GLN A 112 15.72 -23.01 41.51
C GLN A 112 15.80 -24.23 42.46
N ASP A 113 16.87 -24.33 43.25
CA ASP A 113 17.14 -25.49 44.11
C ASP A 113 17.25 -26.83 43.35
N GLU A 114 17.71 -26.77 42.10
CA GLU A 114 18.09 -27.93 41.29
C GLU A 114 19.51 -27.77 40.70
N LEU A 115 20.24 -28.88 40.63
CA LEU A 115 21.51 -28.99 39.91
C LEU A 115 21.28 -29.58 38.53
N PHE A 116 21.83 -28.91 37.52
CA PHE A 116 21.81 -29.34 36.13
C PHE A 116 23.24 -29.57 35.66
N ALA A 117 23.55 -30.78 35.22
CA ALA A 117 24.78 -31.04 34.49
C ALA A 117 24.69 -30.42 33.09
N ARG A 118 25.83 -30.05 32.51
CA ARG A 118 25.87 -29.44 31.17
C ARG A 118 25.22 -30.32 30.10
N GLU A 119 25.41 -31.63 30.20
CA GLU A 119 24.87 -32.63 29.28
C GLU A 119 23.34 -32.61 29.25
N TYR A 120 22.68 -32.19 30.34
CA TYR A 120 21.22 -32.02 30.36
C TYR A 120 20.76 -30.99 29.32
N PHE A 121 21.49 -29.89 29.16
CA PHE A 121 21.14 -28.84 28.21
C PHE A 121 21.47 -29.23 26.77
N ASP A 122 22.49 -30.07 26.57
CA ASP A 122 22.77 -30.69 25.27
C ASP A 122 21.61 -31.63 24.85
N ASP A 123 21.13 -32.48 25.76
CA ASP A 123 19.97 -33.36 25.50
C ASP A 123 18.69 -32.54 25.27
N LEU A 124 18.46 -31.50 26.07
CA LEU A 124 17.32 -30.60 25.94
C LEU A 124 17.34 -29.91 24.57
N ALA A 125 18.50 -29.47 24.10
CA ALA A 125 18.63 -28.86 22.78
C ALA A 125 18.26 -29.87 21.68
N ALA A 126 18.71 -31.12 21.77
CA ALA A 126 18.35 -32.17 20.81
C ALA A 126 16.84 -32.45 20.82
N GLU A 127 16.20 -32.57 21.99
CA GLU A 127 14.75 -32.77 22.11
C GLU A 127 13.95 -31.59 21.56
N VAL A 128 14.44 -30.35 21.76
CA VAL A 128 13.83 -29.15 21.17
C VAL A 128 13.94 -29.18 19.64
N ASP A 129 15.07 -29.60 19.07
CA ASP A 129 15.23 -29.72 17.62
C ASP A 129 14.25 -30.76 17.05
N GLU A 130 14.11 -31.94 17.67
CA GLU A 130 13.15 -32.97 17.27
C GLU A 130 11.71 -32.44 17.24
N VAL A 131 11.29 -31.72 18.29
CA VAL A 131 9.96 -31.09 18.35
C VAL A 131 9.77 -30.09 17.21
N LEU A 132 10.80 -29.31 16.90
CA LEU A 132 10.76 -28.32 15.83
C LEU A 132 10.80 -28.95 14.44
N GLU A 133 11.45 -30.10 14.26
CA GLU A 133 11.40 -30.87 13.02
C GLU A 133 10.00 -31.44 12.77
N GLU A 134 9.32 -31.94 13.80
CA GLU A 134 7.96 -32.47 13.70
C GLU A 134 6.91 -31.36 13.47
N GLN A 135 6.97 -30.28 14.25
CA GLN A 135 5.89 -29.27 14.29
C GLN A 135 6.20 -28.02 13.45
N GLY A 136 7.49 -27.75 13.17
CA GLY A 136 7.97 -26.57 12.46
C GLY A 136 8.09 -25.30 13.31
N MET A 137 7.32 -25.18 14.40
CA MET A 137 7.41 -24.10 15.38
C MET A 137 6.97 -24.57 16.77
N ALA A 138 7.50 -23.91 17.81
CA ALA A 138 7.07 -24.13 19.19
C ALA A 138 7.16 -22.81 20.00
N PRO A 139 6.15 -22.46 20.81
CA PRO A 139 6.27 -21.36 21.76
C PRO A 139 7.23 -21.72 22.89
N VAL A 140 8.05 -20.75 23.29
CA VAL A 140 9.06 -20.93 24.34
C VAL A 140 8.40 -21.26 25.69
N GLY A 141 7.21 -20.72 25.95
CA GLY A 141 6.45 -21.01 27.17
C GLY A 141 6.08 -22.48 27.31
N ASP A 142 5.60 -23.12 26.24
CA ASP A 142 5.21 -24.53 26.27
C ASP A 142 6.43 -25.45 26.42
N LEU A 143 7.55 -25.09 25.78
CA LEU A 143 8.83 -25.78 25.97
C LEU A 143 9.28 -25.66 27.43
N ALA A 144 9.25 -24.45 28.00
CA ALA A 144 9.62 -24.20 29.39
C ALA A 144 8.76 -25.02 30.37
N GLN A 145 7.45 -25.08 30.11
CA GLN A 145 6.52 -25.92 30.87
C GLN A 145 6.84 -27.41 30.74
N ARG A 146 7.12 -27.90 29.52
CA ARG A 146 7.47 -29.30 29.25
C ARG A 146 8.72 -29.73 30.01
N PHE A 147 9.75 -28.89 30.03
CA PHE A 147 11.00 -29.19 30.73
C PHE A 147 10.96 -28.82 32.23
N GLY A 148 9.88 -28.21 32.72
CA GLY A 148 9.79 -27.73 34.10
C GLY A 148 10.89 -26.72 34.44
N LEU A 149 11.17 -25.79 33.51
CA LEU A 149 12.16 -24.73 33.66
C LEU A 149 11.48 -23.35 33.54
N ALA A 150 12.09 -22.31 34.10
CA ALA A 150 11.69 -20.95 33.75
C ALA A 150 12.07 -20.62 32.30
N SER A 151 11.19 -19.91 31.59
CA SER A 151 11.41 -19.52 30.19
C SER A 151 12.73 -18.79 29.97
N ASP A 152 13.12 -17.92 30.90
CA ASP A 152 14.39 -17.18 30.83
C ASP A 152 15.59 -18.11 30.93
N LEU A 153 15.54 -19.09 31.84
CA LEU A 153 16.61 -20.07 32.01
C LEU A 153 16.75 -20.93 30.75
N LEU A 154 15.62 -21.42 30.22
CA LEU A 154 15.60 -22.19 28.97
C LEU A 154 16.21 -21.38 27.83
N LEU A 155 15.82 -20.11 27.66
CA LEU A 155 16.39 -19.26 26.61
C LEU A 155 17.89 -18.99 26.79
N ILE A 156 18.35 -18.75 28.02
CA ILE A 156 19.77 -18.52 28.31
C ILE A 156 20.58 -19.75 27.92
N GLN A 157 20.12 -20.95 28.29
CA GLN A 157 20.84 -22.20 28.03
C GLN A 157 20.69 -22.69 26.60
N LEU A 158 19.58 -22.39 25.91
CA LEU A 158 19.34 -22.82 24.53
C LEU A 158 20.00 -21.90 23.49
N ARG A 159 20.19 -20.61 23.80
CA ARG A 159 20.80 -19.63 22.88
C ARG A 159 22.13 -20.08 22.25
N PRO A 160 23.08 -20.67 22.99
CA PRO A 160 24.33 -21.20 22.41
C PRO A 160 24.15 -22.32 21.38
N HIS A 161 23.02 -23.04 21.44
CA HIS A 161 22.69 -24.16 20.54
C HIS A 161 21.93 -23.71 19.29
N LEU A 162 21.31 -22.53 19.31
CA LEU A 162 20.56 -22.01 18.16
C LEU A 162 21.48 -21.77 16.96
N GLY A 163 21.12 -22.36 15.82
CA GLY A 163 21.86 -22.31 14.57
C GLY A 163 22.99 -23.34 14.45
N ARG A 164 23.34 -24.05 15.54
CA ARG A 164 24.33 -25.12 15.53
C ARG A 164 23.66 -26.48 15.65
N ASP A 165 23.08 -26.74 16.82
CA ASP A 165 22.42 -28.01 17.14
C ASP A 165 20.92 -27.89 16.88
N VAL A 166 20.32 -26.73 17.19
CA VAL A 166 18.91 -26.45 16.92
C VAL A 166 18.77 -25.53 15.71
N ARG A 167 18.20 -26.01 14.61
CA ARG A 167 18.09 -25.23 13.34
C ARG A 167 16.85 -24.34 13.33
N ALA A 168 16.78 -23.44 14.31
CA ALA A 168 15.64 -22.58 14.52
C ALA A 168 16.01 -21.10 14.72
N ARG A 169 15.02 -20.24 14.50
CA ARG A 169 15.07 -18.80 14.77
C ARG A 169 14.15 -18.48 15.93
N LEU A 170 14.56 -17.53 16.77
CA LEU A 170 13.79 -17.05 17.91
C LEU A 170 13.18 -15.67 17.58
N GLU A 171 11.85 -15.57 17.60
CA GLU A 171 11.14 -14.30 17.35
C GLU A 171 9.78 -14.31 18.05
N GLY A 172 9.39 -13.20 18.67
CA GLY A 172 8.07 -13.08 19.31
C GLY A 172 7.75 -14.11 20.40
N GLY A 173 8.77 -14.73 21.00
CA GLY A 173 8.59 -15.82 21.99
C GLY A 173 8.36 -17.20 21.36
N TYR A 174 8.60 -17.35 20.06
CA TYR A 174 8.50 -18.61 19.33
C TYR A 174 9.85 -19.01 18.76
N LEU A 175 10.12 -20.32 18.76
CA LEU A 175 11.15 -20.94 17.95
C LEU A 175 10.50 -21.50 16.69
N TYR A 176 11.10 -21.26 15.54
CA TYR A 176 10.59 -21.77 14.27
C TYR A 176 11.71 -22.12 13.29
N THR A 177 11.45 -23.10 12.44
CA THR A 177 12.43 -23.62 11.48
C THR A 177 12.45 -22.82 10.19
N GLN A 178 13.58 -22.89 9.49
CA GLN A 178 13.69 -22.35 8.12
C GLN A 178 12.73 -23.05 7.16
N ALA A 179 12.45 -24.34 7.36
CA ALA A 179 11.51 -25.11 6.54
C ALA A 179 10.08 -24.54 6.63
N LEU A 180 9.66 -24.12 7.83
CA LEU A 180 8.38 -23.43 8.02
C LEU A 180 8.32 -22.13 7.20
N THR A 181 9.37 -21.30 7.27
CA THR A 181 9.43 -20.04 6.51
C THR A 181 9.33 -20.28 5.00
N VAL A 182 10.03 -21.28 4.47
CA VAL A 182 9.98 -21.65 3.05
C VAL A 182 8.57 -22.10 2.65
N ARG A 183 7.92 -22.92 3.48
CA ARG A 183 6.54 -23.38 3.25
C ARG A 183 5.55 -22.21 3.25
N LEU A 184 5.62 -21.33 4.23
CA LEU A 184 4.78 -20.13 4.31
C LEU A 184 4.97 -19.23 3.10
N LYS A 185 6.22 -18.95 2.71
CA LYS A 185 6.53 -18.18 1.49
C LYS A 185 5.93 -18.84 0.25
N ALA A 186 6.00 -20.16 0.12
CA ALA A 186 5.43 -20.87 -1.02
C ALA A 186 3.89 -20.75 -1.07
N GLN A 187 3.20 -20.92 0.06
CA GLN A 187 1.74 -20.76 0.17
C GLN A 187 1.32 -19.32 -0.14
N LEU A 188 1.96 -18.34 0.49
CA LEU A 188 1.71 -16.92 0.26
C LEU A 188 1.96 -16.55 -1.21
N ARG A 189 3.08 -17.00 -1.80
CA ARG A 189 3.39 -16.75 -3.20
C ARG A 189 2.30 -17.26 -4.14
N GLY A 190 1.78 -18.47 -3.89
CA GLY A 190 0.67 -19.03 -4.66
C GLY A 190 -0.60 -18.19 -4.54
N ALA A 191 -0.98 -17.86 -3.31
CA ALA A 191 -2.20 -17.12 -3.02
C ALA A 191 -2.17 -15.66 -3.56
N LEU A 192 -1.03 -14.97 -3.39
CA LEU A 192 -0.84 -13.59 -3.83
C LEU A 192 -0.76 -13.48 -5.36
N ARG A 193 -0.15 -14.46 -6.04
CA ARG A 193 -0.15 -14.54 -7.52
C ARG A 193 -1.53 -14.83 -8.10
N GLY A 194 -2.34 -15.62 -7.40
CA GLY A 194 -3.71 -15.93 -7.80
C GLY A 194 -4.68 -14.76 -7.56
N SER A 195 -4.29 -13.75 -6.78
CA SER A 195 -5.14 -12.61 -6.48
C SER A 195 -5.12 -11.59 -7.63
N THR A 196 -6.28 -11.34 -8.24
CA THR A 196 -6.45 -10.35 -9.33
C THR A 196 -7.13 -9.05 -8.89
N VAL A 197 -7.58 -9.00 -7.64
CA VAL A 197 -8.30 -7.88 -7.02
C VAL A 197 -7.72 -7.66 -5.61
N PRO A 198 -7.76 -6.45 -5.04
CA PRO A 198 -7.30 -6.21 -3.68
C PRO A 198 -7.96 -7.15 -2.68
N ILE A 199 -7.16 -7.76 -1.82
CA ILE A 199 -7.61 -8.75 -0.83
C ILE A 199 -7.05 -8.43 0.55
N GLY A 200 -7.89 -8.56 1.58
CA GLY A 200 -7.46 -8.43 2.96
C GLY A 200 -6.51 -9.56 3.33
N VAL A 201 -5.32 -9.23 3.84
CA VAL A 201 -4.33 -10.19 4.33
C VAL A 201 -4.94 -11.13 5.39
N PRO A 202 -5.72 -10.67 6.38
CA PRO A 202 -6.36 -11.59 7.34
C PRO A 202 -7.30 -12.60 6.67
N ALA A 203 -8.10 -12.16 5.70
CA ALA A 203 -9.01 -13.04 4.96
C ALA A 203 -8.24 -14.07 4.11
N LEU A 204 -7.12 -13.66 3.50
CA LEU A 204 -6.20 -14.53 2.78
C LEU A 204 -5.56 -15.57 3.71
N LEU A 205 -5.17 -15.18 4.93
CA LEU A 205 -4.58 -16.10 5.89
C LEU A 205 -5.61 -17.11 6.41
N SER A 206 -6.86 -16.68 6.61
CA SER A 206 -7.95 -17.59 6.96
C SER A 206 -8.23 -18.63 5.87
N SER A 207 -8.12 -18.27 4.58
CA SER A 207 -8.30 -19.24 3.49
C SER A 207 -7.12 -20.21 3.30
N LEU A 208 -5.97 -19.90 3.89
CA LEU A 208 -4.78 -20.76 3.90
C LEU A 208 -4.64 -21.58 5.19
N ASP A 209 -5.65 -21.54 6.08
CA ASP A 209 -5.61 -22.13 7.42
C ASP A 209 -4.46 -21.62 8.29
N LEU A 210 -3.93 -20.41 7.99
CA LEU A 210 -2.85 -19.75 8.72
C LEU A 210 -3.37 -18.72 9.74
N GLY A 211 -4.68 -18.48 9.77
CA GLY A 211 -5.31 -17.51 10.67
C GLY A 211 -5.34 -17.92 12.15
N GLY A 212 -5.15 -19.19 12.48
CA GLY A 212 -5.27 -19.69 13.86
C GLY A 212 -4.11 -19.35 14.79
N THR A 213 -2.94 -18.96 14.26
CA THR A 213 -1.74 -18.71 15.06
C THR A 213 -1.31 -17.24 14.95
N PRO A 214 -1.48 -16.41 16.00
CA PRO A 214 -1.14 -14.98 15.97
C PRO A 214 0.30 -14.69 15.55
N PHE A 215 1.24 -15.55 15.95
CA PHE A 215 2.65 -15.45 15.55
C PHE A 215 2.84 -15.59 14.03
N LEU A 216 2.14 -16.50 13.37
CA LEU A 216 2.23 -16.64 11.92
C LEU A 216 1.70 -15.38 11.22
N GLN A 217 0.63 -14.78 11.75
CA GLN A 217 0.10 -13.53 11.22
C GLN A 217 1.10 -12.38 11.33
N SER A 218 1.88 -12.30 12.42
CA SER A 218 2.86 -11.24 12.59
C SER A 218 4.06 -11.37 11.65
N LEU A 219 4.40 -12.58 11.20
CA LEU A 219 5.48 -12.81 10.24
C LEU A 219 5.10 -12.45 8.80
N VAL A 220 3.81 -12.55 8.45
CA VAL A 220 3.34 -12.45 7.07
C VAL A 220 3.74 -11.15 6.37
N PRO A 221 3.56 -9.94 6.96
CA PRO A 221 3.96 -8.70 6.31
C PRO A 221 5.42 -8.70 5.83
N GLY A 222 6.35 -9.08 6.71
CA GLY A 222 7.78 -9.14 6.38
C GLY A 222 8.09 -10.22 5.32
N LEU A 223 7.39 -11.36 5.35
CA LEU A 223 7.55 -12.39 4.32
C LEU A 223 7.03 -11.94 2.96
N VAL A 224 5.92 -11.20 2.92
CA VAL A 224 5.37 -10.63 1.67
C VAL A 224 6.32 -9.58 1.10
N GLU A 225 6.86 -8.69 1.93
CA GLU A 225 7.86 -7.71 1.51
C GLU A 225 9.12 -8.38 0.93
N GLN A 226 9.59 -9.47 1.55
CA GLN A 226 10.68 -10.27 1.00
C GLN A 226 10.32 -10.90 -0.35
N LEU A 227 9.13 -11.47 -0.50
CA LEU A 227 8.68 -12.03 -1.78
C LEU A 227 8.58 -10.96 -2.88
N VAL A 228 8.21 -9.73 -2.54
CA VAL A 228 8.21 -8.59 -3.47
C VAL A 228 9.64 -8.21 -3.85
N ALA A 229 10.54 -8.07 -2.87
CA ALA A 229 11.95 -7.74 -3.10
C ALA A 229 12.69 -8.81 -3.92
N GLU A 230 12.34 -10.08 -3.73
CA GLU A 230 12.84 -11.22 -4.51
C GLU A 230 12.25 -11.28 -5.94
N GLY A 231 11.26 -10.44 -6.28
CA GLY A 231 10.53 -10.51 -7.55
C GLY A 231 9.62 -11.74 -7.68
N ALA A 232 9.38 -12.45 -6.59
CA ALA A 232 8.55 -13.64 -6.57
C ALA A 232 7.06 -13.29 -6.67
N VAL A 233 6.63 -12.13 -6.22
CA VAL A 233 5.26 -11.61 -6.37
C VAL A 233 5.30 -10.14 -6.81
N HIS A 234 4.27 -9.70 -7.53
CA HIS A 234 4.17 -8.34 -8.03
C HIS A 234 2.92 -7.67 -7.45
N GLY A 235 3.13 -6.64 -6.65
CA GLY A 235 2.07 -5.91 -5.94
C GLY A 235 2.64 -5.20 -4.73
N SER A 236 1.76 -4.63 -3.92
CA SER A 236 2.14 -3.92 -2.70
C SER A 236 1.14 -4.16 -1.57
N LEU A 237 1.64 -4.01 -0.35
CA LEU A 237 0.82 -3.97 0.85
C LEU A 237 0.33 -2.55 1.12
N ALA A 238 -0.93 -2.40 1.51
CA ALA A 238 -1.59 -1.14 1.84
C ALA A 238 -2.35 -1.25 3.17
N GLY A 239 -2.78 -0.10 3.71
CA GLY A 239 -3.59 -0.04 4.93
C GLY A 239 -2.87 -0.58 6.17
N GLY A 240 -1.57 -0.30 6.31
CA GLY A 240 -0.77 -0.84 7.43
C GLY A 240 -0.52 -2.35 7.32
N ALA A 241 -0.21 -2.83 6.11
CA ALA A 241 0.02 -4.26 5.80
C ALA A 241 -1.21 -5.18 5.97
N THR A 242 -2.41 -4.62 5.94
CA THR A 242 -3.66 -5.38 6.08
C THR A 242 -4.31 -5.73 4.76
N THR A 243 -3.93 -5.09 3.65
CA THR A 243 -4.51 -5.32 2.32
C THR A 243 -3.41 -5.53 1.29
N TRP A 244 -3.49 -6.60 0.53
CA TRP A 244 -2.63 -6.85 -0.64
C TRP A 244 -3.28 -6.25 -1.89
N ILE A 245 -2.51 -5.45 -2.64
CA ILE A 245 -2.91 -4.87 -3.93
C ILE A 245 -2.04 -5.51 -5.02
N PRO A 246 -2.60 -6.43 -5.83
CA PRO A 246 -1.87 -7.05 -6.94
C PRO A 246 -1.45 -6.03 -8.01
N ALA A 247 -0.25 -6.15 -8.56
CA ALA A 247 0.19 -5.29 -9.68
C ALA A 247 -0.70 -5.46 -10.93
N ALA A 248 -1.22 -6.68 -11.15
CA ALA A 248 -2.16 -6.96 -12.24
C ALA A 248 -3.46 -6.15 -12.13
N PHE A 249 -3.95 -5.94 -10.89
CA PHE A 249 -5.11 -5.08 -10.65
C PHE A 249 -4.80 -3.64 -11.05
N VAL A 250 -3.67 -3.10 -10.60
CA VAL A 250 -3.24 -1.72 -10.93
C VAL A 250 -3.05 -1.55 -12.43
N ALA A 251 -2.42 -2.51 -13.11
CA ALA A 251 -2.26 -2.51 -14.56
C ALA A 251 -3.61 -2.50 -15.29
N THR A 252 -4.58 -3.28 -14.81
CA THR A 252 -5.94 -3.30 -15.37
C THR A 252 -6.64 -1.95 -15.18
N GLN A 253 -6.50 -1.32 -14.02
CA GLN A 253 -7.05 0.02 -13.76
C GLN A 253 -6.45 1.07 -14.68
N VAL A 254 -5.14 1.06 -14.88
CA VAL A 254 -4.45 1.96 -15.82
C VAL A 254 -4.92 1.72 -17.26
N GLN A 255 -5.08 0.45 -17.67
CA GLN A 255 -5.58 0.11 -19.00
C GLN A 255 -7.01 0.62 -19.23
N GLN A 256 -7.90 0.47 -18.24
CA GLN A 256 -9.26 1.01 -18.28
C GLN A 256 -9.26 2.53 -18.40
N ALA A 257 -8.39 3.21 -17.64
CA ALA A 257 -8.24 4.66 -17.75
C ALA A 257 -7.73 5.09 -19.14
N ARG A 258 -6.79 4.34 -19.73
CA ARG A 258 -6.30 4.59 -21.10
C ARG A 258 -7.40 4.42 -22.16
N GLN A 259 -8.22 3.38 -22.04
CA GLN A 259 -9.36 3.17 -22.95
C GLN A 259 -10.38 4.30 -22.83
N SER A 260 -10.77 4.67 -21.60
CA SER A 260 -11.68 5.78 -21.35
C SER A 260 -11.14 7.10 -21.91
N PHE A 261 -9.85 7.37 -21.74
CA PHE A 261 -9.21 8.57 -22.27
C PHE A 261 -9.16 8.59 -23.81
N ALA A 262 -8.89 7.44 -24.44
CA ALA A 262 -8.86 7.31 -25.89
C ALA A 262 -10.25 7.45 -26.53
N GLU A 263 -11.30 6.97 -25.86
CA GLU A 263 -12.69 7.03 -26.35
C GLU A 263 -13.32 8.40 -26.13
N ASN A 264 -13.14 9.00 -24.95
CA ASN A 264 -13.79 10.26 -24.58
C ASN A 264 -12.95 11.49 -24.99
N GLY A 265 -11.66 11.32 -25.23
CA GLY A 265 -10.72 12.41 -25.52
C GLY A 265 -10.33 13.24 -24.29
N PHE A 266 -10.90 12.97 -23.11
CA PHE A 266 -10.55 13.61 -21.84
C PHE A 266 -10.81 12.67 -20.64
N LEU A 267 -10.23 12.99 -19.48
CA LEU A 267 -10.44 12.29 -18.20
C LEU A 267 -10.54 13.31 -17.06
N ASP A 268 -11.65 13.32 -16.33
CA ASP A 268 -11.87 14.19 -15.18
C ASP A 268 -11.09 13.75 -13.93
N TRP A 269 -10.71 14.69 -13.06
CA TRP A 269 -9.96 14.37 -11.84
C TRP A 269 -10.74 13.53 -10.84
N SER A 270 -12.07 13.60 -10.82
CA SER A 270 -12.91 12.73 -9.98
C SER A 270 -12.81 11.27 -10.41
N THR A 271 -12.81 10.99 -11.71
CA THR A 271 -12.62 9.63 -12.24
C THR A 271 -11.16 9.19 -12.11
N ALA A 272 -10.18 10.08 -12.34
CA ALA A 272 -8.77 9.76 -12.15
C ALA A 272 -8.45 9.29 -10.72
N LYS A 273 -9.04 9.92 -9.70
CA LYS A 273 -8.90 9.52 -8.28
C LYS A 273 -9.41 8.11 -7.97
N ARG A 274 -10.21 7.50 -8.85
CA ARG A 274 -10.63 6.09 -8.71
C ARG A 274 -9.53 5.11 -9.12
N PHE A 275 -8.60 5.56 -9.97
CA PHE A 275 -7.52 4.75 -10.52
C PHE A 275 -6.19 4.94 -9.78
N THR A 276 -6.01 6.06 -9.09
CA THR A 276 -4.75 6.38 -8.39
C THR A 276 -4.97 7.06 -7.04
N THR A 277 -4.09 6.76 -6.10
CA THR A 277 -3.95 7.47 -4.82
C THR A 277 -2.85 8.54 -4.85
N GLN A 278 -2.09 8.62 -5.95
CA GLN A 278 -1.07 9.65 -6.20
C GLN A 278 -1.73 10.93 -6.73
N ASP A 279 -0.93 12.00 -6.89
CA ASP A 279 -1.40 13.22 -7.54
C ASP A 279 -1.95 12.92 -8.95
N PRO A 280 -3.26 13.14 -9.20
CA PRO A 280 -3.90 12.78 -10.46
C PRO A 280 -3.26 13.44 -11.69
N LYS A 281 -2.75 14.67 -11.55
CA LYS A 281 -2.15 15.42 -12.66
C LYS A 281 -0.86 14.76 -13.14
N ASN A 282 0.07 14.50 -12.23
CA ASN A 282 1.32 13.83 -12.54
C ASN A 282 1.11 12.38 -12.99
N TRP A 283 0.17 11.67 -12.37
CA TRP A 283 -0.19 10.31 -12.77
C TRP A 283 -0.74 10.27 -14.20
N ALA A 284 -1.68 11.14 -14.56
CA ALA A 284 -2.27 11.18 -15.89
C ALA A 284 -1.21 11.48 -16.96
N ALA A 285 -0.33 12.45 -16.69
CA ALA A 285 0.77 12.79 -17.60
C ALA A 285 1.73 11.61 -17.84
N ARG A 286 2.02 10.82 -16.80
CA ARG A 286 2.92 9.64 -16.90
C ARG A 286 2.24 8.43 -17.55
N GLU A 287 1.04 8.09 -17.13
CA GLU A 287 0.38 6.84 -17.51
C GLU A 287 -0.41 6.94 -18.82
N LEU A 288 -1.10 8.07 -19.05
CA LEU A 288 -1.92 8.28 -20.25
C LEU A 288 -1.07 8.87 -21.37
N GLY A 289 -0.26 9.89 -21.03
CA GLY A 289 0.51 10.66 -22.01
C GLY A 289 -0.38 11.34 -23.05
N GLY A 290 0.23 12.06 -23.99
CA GLY A 290 -0.52 12.58 -25.15
C GLY A 290 -1.67 13.53 -24.80
N GLY A 291 -1.66 14.18 -23.63
CA GLY A 291 -2.63 15.19 -23.24
C GLY A 291 -2.07 16.36 -22.44
N VAL A 292 -2.97 17.24 -22.03
CA VAL A 292 -2.70 18.49 -21.32
C VAL A 292 -3.54 18.52 -20.05
N ALA A 293 -2.91 18.84 -18.92
CA ALA A 293 -3.60 19.03 -17.65
C ALA A 293 -4.28 20.40 -17.62
N LEU A 294 -5.58 20.39 -17.36
CA LEU A 294 -6.45 21.54 -17.15
C LEU A 294 -6.77 21.68 -15.64
N GLU A 295 -7.69 22.57 -15.31
CA GLU A 295 -8.12 22.79 -13.94
C GLU A 295 -8.83 21.57 -13.37
N HIS A 296 -9.80 20.99 -14.10
CA HIS A 296 -10.66 19.90 -13.62
C HIS A 296 -10.49 18.56 -14.37
N SER A 297 -9.77 18.55 -15.49
CA SER A 297 -9.56 17.34 -16.31
C SER A 297 -8.22 17.29 -17.04
N TYR A 298 -7.90 16.11 -17.56
CA TYR A 298 -6.82 15.87 -18.51
C TYR A 298 -7.42 15.72 -19.90
N ALA A 299 -7.09 16.61 -20.83
CA ALA A 299 -7.62 16.60 -22.19
C ALA A 299 -6.57 16.11 -23.19
N SER A 300 -6.97 15.36 -24.20
CA SER A 300 -6.05 14.85 -25.23
C SER A 300 -5.55 15.95 -26.17
N HIS A 301 -4.33 15.80 -26.69
CA HIS A 301 -3.83 16.70 -27.74
C HIS A 301 -4.64 16.59 -29.04
N GLN A 302 -5.36 15.49 -29.27
CA GLN A 302 -6.25 15.36 -30.42
C GLN A 302 -7.38 16.39 -30.37
N LEU A 303 -7.96 16.66 -29.20
CA LEU A 303 -8.95 17.73 -29.03
C LEU A 303 -8.36 19.11 -29.34
N LEU A 304 -7.13 19.36 -28.87
CA LEU A 304 -6.43 20.61 -29.19
C LEU A 304 -6.17 20.76 -30.69
N HIS A 305 -5.71 19.71 -31.36
CA HIS A 305 -5.47 19.74 -32.80
C HIS A 305 -6.75 19.89 -33.62
N GLN A 306 -7.87 19.32 -33.18
CA GLN A 306 -9.18 19.51 -33.82
C GLN A 306 -9.65 20.96 -33.71
N LEU A 307 -9.50 21.58 -32.53
CA LEU A 307 -9.79 23.00 -32.34
C LEU A 307 -8.87 23.87 -33.20
N GLU A 308 -7.56 23.62 -33.20
CA GLU A 308 -6.59 24.36 -34.02
C GLU A 308 -6.94 24.27 -35.51
N ALA A 309 -7.25 23.08 -36.03
CA ALA A 309 -7.61 22.91 -37.44
C ALA A 309 -8.91 23.66 -37.80
N ALA A 310 -9.94 23.60 -36.94
CA ALA A 310 -11.19 24.33 -37.16
C ALA A 310 -10.99 25.85 -37.09
N MET A 311 -10.09 26.32 -36.23
CA MET A 311 -9.72 27.74 -36.15
C MET A 311 -8.96 28.20 -37.39
N GLU A 312 -8.05 27.38 -37.93
CA GLU A 312 -7.30 27.70 -39.14
C GLU A 312 -8.21 27.80 -40.36
N GLU A 313 -9.16 26.87 -40.50
CA GLU A 313 -10.16 26.87 -41.58
C GLU A 313 -11.08 28.09 -41.51
N THR A 314 -11.64 28.37 -40.34
CA THR A 314 -12.53 29.53 -40.14
C THR A 314 -11.82 30.87 -40.31
N LEU A 315 -10.54 30.96 -39.92
CA LEU A 315 -9.72 32.14 -40.14
C LEU A 315 -9.46 32.36 -41.65
N ALA A 316 -9.21 31.30 -42.41
CA ALA A 316 -9.01 31.39 -43.86
C ALA A 316 -10.27 31.83 -44.61
N GLU A 317 -11.45 31.45 -44.10
CA GLU A 317 -12.76 31.85 -44.64
C GLU A 317 -13.21 33.25 -44.18
N GLY A 318 -12.58 33.82 -43.14
CA GLY A 318 -13.06 35.05 -42.50
C GLY A 318 -14.39 34.86 -41.78
N SER A 319 -14.64 33.67 -41.23
CA SER A 319 -15.89 33.27 -40.59
C SER A 319 -15.77 33.13 -39.06
N TRP A 320 -16.89 32.82 -38.38
CA TRP A 320 -16.93 32.64 -36.93
C TRP A 320 -16.94 31.15 -36.58
N LEU A 321 -16.17 30.75 -35.56
CA LEU A 321 -16.14 29.39 -35.06
C LEU A 321 -16.93 29.26 -33.75
N ASP A 322 -17.90 28.34 -33.71
CA ASP A 322 -18.44 27.83 -32.45
C ASP A 322 -17.61 26.61 -32.00
N ALA A 323 -16.81 26.79 -30.97
CA ALA A 323 -15.89 25.76 -30.48
C ALA A 323 -16.59 24.68 -29.63
N ARG A 324 -17.75 24.96 -29.03
CA ARG A 324 -18.39 24.03 -28.09
C ARG A 324 -18.86 22.71 -28.74
N PRO A 325 -19.45 22.70 -29.95
CA PRO A 325 -19.80 21.48 -30.66
C PRO A 325 -18.61 20.57 -31.01
N LEU A 326 -17.40 21.11 -31.03
CA LEU A 326 -16.16 20.36 -31.29
C LEU A 326 -15.59 19.69 -30.04
N LEU A 327 -16.12 20.02 -28.86
CA LEU A 327 -15.64 19.52 -27.58
C LEU A 327 -16.61 18.49 -26.97
N PRO A 328 -16.12 17.55 -26.14
CA PRO A 328 -16.99 16.63 -25.43
C PRO A 328 -18.01 17.38 -24.56
N PRO A 329 -19.31 17.02 -24.60
CA PRO A 329 -20.35 17.76 -23.88
C PRO A 329 -20.20 17.67 -22.35
N ALA A 330 -19.54 16.61 -21.87
CA ALA A 330 -19.25 16.37 -20.46
C ALA A 330 -18.00 17.13 -19.95
N LEU A 331 -17.26 17.81 -20.84
CA LEU A 331 -16.13 18.64 -20.43
C LEU A 331 -16.63 19.88 -19.68
N PRO A 332 -16.08 20.20 -18.48
CA PRO A 332 -16.39 21.42 -17.74
C PRO A 332 -16.21 22.68 -18.59
N GLU A 333 -17.01 23.71 -18.32
CA GLU A 333 -16.98 24.96 -19.09
C GLU A 333 -15.63 25.69 -18.95
N GLU A 334 -15.08 25.75 -17.73
CA GLU A 334 -13.76 26.33 -17.45
C GLU A 334 -12.63 25.62 -18.22
N ASP A 335 -12.67 24.29 -18.28
CA ASP A 335 -11.70 23.48 -19.03
C ASP A 335 -11.86 23.65 -20.55
N ALA A 336 -13.09 23.83 -21.04
CA ALA A 336 -13.38 24.11 -22.44
C ALA A 336 -12.83 25.48 -22.87
N GLU A 337 -13.06 26.52 -22.05
CA GLU A 337 -12.49 27.85 -22.25
C GLU A 337 -10.97 27.81 -22.28
N GLU A 338 -10.36 27.07 -21.35
CA GLU A 338 -8.91 26.91 -21.30
C GLU A 338 -8.34 26.22 -22.55
N LEU A 339 -9.00 25.19 -23.08
CA LEU A 339 -8.59 24.53 -24.32
C LEU A 339 -8.63 25.48 -25.52
N VAL A 340 -9.70 26.26 -25.65
CA VAL A 340 -9.83 27.28 -26.72
C VAL A 340 -8.75 28.35 -26.59
N LEU A 341 -8.50 28.83 -25.38
CA LEU A 341 -7.41 29.78 -25.12
C LEU A 341 -6.05 29.19 -25.52
N ARG A 342 -5.77 27.94 -25.17
CA ARG A 342 -4.52 27.28 -25.53
C ARG A 342 -4.37 27.10 -27.05
N SER A 343 -5.42 26.75 -27.79
CA SER A 343 -5.36 26.60 -29.26
C SER A 343 -5.12 27.93 -29.99
N THR A 344 -5.54 29.07 -29.42
CA THR A 344 -5.28 30.40 -30.01
C THR A 344 -3.80 30.77 -30.09
N SER A 345 -2.95 30.16 -29.24
CA SER A 345 -1.51 30.46 -29.18
C SER A 345 -0.74 30.13 -30.46
N LYS A 346 -1.27 29.22 -31.30
CA LYS A 346 -0.69 28.89 -32.62
C LYS A 346 -0.94 29.96 -33.69
N PHE A 347 -1.89 30.85 -33.46
CA PHE A 347 -2.28 31.87 -34.44
C PHE A 347 -1.74 33.23 -33.99
N PRO A 348 -0.56 33.65 -34.49
CA PRO A 348 0.06 34.91 -34.11
C PRO A 348 -0.83 36.12 -34.42
N SER A 349 -1.64 36.09 -35.49
CA SER A 349 -2.61 37.14 -35.81
C SER A 349 -3.67 37.33 -34.71
N LEU A 350 -4.21 36.24 -34.16
CA LEU A 350 -5.15 36.27 -33.03
C LEU A 350 -4.45 36.67 -31.72
N SER A 351 -3.19 36.27 -31.55
CA SER A 351 -2.37 36.59 -30.39
C SER A 351 -1.88 38.05 -30.38
N GLU A 352 -1.65 38.64 -31.56
CA GLU A 352 -1.29 40.05 -31.77
C GLU A 352 -2.50 40.94 -31.58
N LEU A 353 -3.68 40.58 -32.12
CA LEU A 353 -4.97 41.21 -31.79
C LEU A 353 -5.24 41.20 -30.27
N GLY A 354 -4.93 40.10 -29.58
CA GLY A 354 -5.04 40.02 -28.12
C GLY A 354 -4.03 40.90 -27.36
N ARG A 355 -2.84 41.14 -27.92
CA ARG A 355 -1.77 41.96 -27.30
C ARG A 355 -1.90 43.45 -27.59
N GLU A 356 -2.31 43.85 -28.79
CA GLU A 356 -2.52 45.25 -29.17
C GLU A 356 -3.70 45.87 -28.41
N GLU A 357 -4.67 45.06 -27.98
CA GLU A 357 -5.91 45.52 -27.35
C GLU A 357 -6.05 45.12 -25.86
N GLY A 358 -5.03 44.50 -25.26
CA GLY A 358 -5.04 44.13 -23.83
C GLY A 358 -6.05 43.03 -23.44
N LEU A 359 -6.56 42.26 -24.41
CA LEU A 359 -7.49 41.17 -24.16
C LEU A 359 -6.75 39.94 -23.62
N ARG A 360 -6.84 39.74 -22.31
CA ARG A 360 -7.03 38.37 -21.81
C ARG A 360 -8.38 37.91 -22.35
N LEU A 361 -8.44 36.73 -22.96
CA LEU A 361 -9.70 36.05 -23.33
C LEU A 361 -10.51 35.73 -22.07
N ARG A 362 -11.03 36.76 -21.42
CA ARG A 362 -12.23 36.73 -20.60
C ARG A 362 -13.35 37.27 -21.48
N ALA A 363 -14.58 36.82 -21.19
CA ALA A 363 -15.80 37.39 -21.77
C ALA A 363 -15.63 38.92 -21.90
N ALA A 364 -15.81 39.41 -23.12
CA ALA A 364 -15.47 40.80 -23.45
C ALA A 364 -16.16 41.75 -22.45
N ASP A 365 -15.44 42.79 -22.00
CA ASP A 365 -16.05 43.77 -21.12
C ASP A 365 -17.35 44.30 -21.73
N LYS A 366 -18.41 44.51 -20.94
CA LYS A 366 -19.75 44.92 -21.41
C LYS A 366 -19.73 46.11 -22.38
N ARG A 367 -18.72 46.98 -22.27
CA ARG A 367 -18.49 48.10 -23.20
C ARG A 367 -18.02 47.64 -24.58
N ARG A 368 -17.11 46.66 -24.63
CA ARG A 368 -16.54 46.10 -25.86
C ARG A 368 -17.50 45.12 -26.54
N GLU A 369 -18.26 44.33 -25.79
CA GLU A 369 -19.38 43.55 -26.35
C GLU A 369 -20.37 44.44 -27.09
N LYS A 370 -20.72 45.58 -26.48
CA LYS A 370 -21.63 46.56 -27.09
C LYS A 370 -21.03 47.20 -28.35
N GLU A 371 -19.72 47.41 -28.39
CA GLU A 371 -19.01 47.95 -29.56
C GLU A 371 -18.92 46.93 -30.70
N LEU A 372 -18.61 45.66 -30.39
CA LEU A 372 -18.59 44.57 -31.36
C LEU A 372 -20.00 44.26 -31.91
N LEU A 373 -21.02 44.27 -31.04
CA LEU A 373 -22.43 44.15 -31.44
C LEU A 373 -22.84 45.29 -32.37
N ALA A 374 -22.41 46.53 -32.09
CA ALA A 374 -22.69 47.67 -32.95
C ALA A 374 -21.99 47.54 -34.31
N GLY A 375 -20.71 47.14 -34.33
CA GLY A 375 -19.95 46.91 -35.57
C GLY A 375 -20.55 45.80 -36.43
N HIS A 376 -20.88 44.65 -35.84
CA HIS A 376 -21.49 43.53 -36.55
C HIS A 376 -22.89 43.86 -37.06
N SER A 377 -23.70 44.57 -36.28
CA SER A 377 -25.02 45.03 -36.73
C SER A 377 -24.90 45.98 -37.92
N ALA A 378 -23.94 46.91 -37.89
CA ALA A 378 -23.69 47.83 -39.00
C ALA A 378 -23.20 47.11 -40.27
N GLU A 379 -22.35 46.08 -40.13
CA GLU A 379 -21.92 45.24 -41.25
C GLU A 379 -23.09 44.45 -41.85
N LEU A 380 -23.93 43.84 -41.01
CA LEU A 380 -25.12 43.11 -41.45
C LEU A 380 -26.15 44.03 -42.11
N GLU A 381 -26.34 45.25 -41.61
CA GLU A 381 -27.16 46.28 -42.24
C GLU A 381 -26.61 46.68 -43.62
N ALA A 382 -25.29 46.87 -43.74
CA ALA A 382 -24.65 47.15 -45.03
C ALA A 382 -24.80 45.98 -46.02
N ARG A 383 -24.66 44.74 -45.56
CA ARG A 383 -24.88 43.53 -46.37
C ARG A 383 -26.33 43.40 -46.80
N LEU A 384 -27.29 43.66 -45.90
CA LEU A 384 -28.71 43.67 -46.20
C LEU A 384 -29.08 44.78 -47.20
N ALA A 385 -28.41 45.93 -47.12
CA ALA A 385 -28.54 47.02 -48.08
C ALA A 385 -27.94 46.67 -49.45
N ALA A 386 -26.92 45.81 -49.51
CA ALA A 386 -26.30 45.35 -50.77
C ALA A 386 -27.04 44.17 -51.42
N CYS A 387 -27.90 43.44 -50.70
CA CYS A 387 -28.68 42.34 -51.26
C CYS A 387 -29.64 42.81 -52.37
N GLU A 388 -29.77 41.99 -53.42
CA GLU A 388 -30.78 42.19 -54.46
C GLU A 388 -32.20 42.17 -53.85
N PRO A 389 -33.10 43.09 -54.21
CA PRO A 389 -34.42 43.22 -53.58
C PRO A 389 -35.31 41.96 -53.64
N GLY A 390 -35.06 41.07 -54.59
CA GLY A 390 -35.81 39.83 -54.80
C GLY A 390 -35.13 38.55 -54.32
N ASP A 391 -33.89 38.63 -53.80
CA ASP A 391 -33.15 37.44 -53.37
C ASP A 391 -33.57 37.03 -51.95
N GLY A 392 -34.70 36.32 -51.86
CA GLY A 392 -35.26 35.80 -50.60
C GLY A 392 -34.26 35.03 -49.73
N PRO A 393 -33.52 34.05 -50.27
CA PRO A 393 -32.49 33.33 -49.52
C PRO A 393 -31.39 34.24 -48.95
N ALA A 394 -30.86 35.17 -49.74
CA ALA A 394 -29.80 36.08 -49.28
C ALA A 394 -30.33 37.07 -48.22
N VAL A 395 -31.53 37.63 -48.44
CA VAL A 395 -32.19 38.52 -47.48
C VAL A 395 -32.44 37.80 -46.16
N LEU A 396 -32.93 36.57 -46.19
CA LEU A 396 -33.21 35.78 -44.98
C LEU A 396 -31.92 35.41 -44.23
N ALA A 397 -30.86 35.06 -44.95
CA ALA A 397 -29.56 34.71 -44.38
C ALA A 397 -28.88 35.88 -43.64
N VAL A 398 -29.21 37.12 -43.99
CA VAL A 398 -28.67 38.33 -43.33
C VAL A 398 -29.65 38.90 -42.29
N ALA A 399 -30.96 38.86 -42.56
CA ALA A 399 -32.00 39.41 -41.69
C ALA A 399 -32.08 38.69 -40.33
N VAL A 400 -31.98 37.36 -40.30
CA VAL A 400 -32.09 36.58 -39.06
C VAL A 400 -30.89 36.82 -38.12
N PRO A 401 -29.63 36.79 -38.58
CA PRO A 401 -28.48 37.24 -37.79
C PRO A 401 -28.60 38.68 -37.29
N LEU A 402 -29.06 39.60 -38.13
CA LEU A 402 -29.19 41.02 -37.76
C LEU A 402 -30.16 41.19 -36.58
N LEU A 403 -31.30 40.49 -36.61
CA LEU A 403 -32.29 40.55 -35.54
C LEU A 403 -31.84 39.87 -34.26
N LEU A 404 -31.03 38.80 -34.35
CA LEU A 404 -30.40 38.20 -33.18
C LEU A 404 -29.36 39.12 -32.55
N ALA A 405 -28.59 39.85 -33.37
CA ALA A 405 -27.64 40.84 -32.89
C ALA A 405 -28.32 42.02 -32.20
N THR A 406 -29.42 42.54 -32.78
CA THR A 406 -30.11 43.72 -32.25
C THR A 406 -31.05 43.43 -31.08
N HIS A 407 -31.77 42.31 -31.09
CA HIS A 407 -32.81 42.02 -30.07
C HIS A 407 -32.41 40.97 -29.03
N ALA A 408 -31.45 40.11 -29.34
CA ALA A 408 -30.98 39.09 -28.40
C ALA A 408 -29.55 39.34 -27.90
N SER A 409 -28.88 40.40 -28.37
CA SER A 409 -27.47 40.70 -28.10
C SER A 409 -26.54 39.51 -28.41
N LYS A 410 -26.85 38.75 -29.46
CA LYS A 410 -26.08 37.57 -29.87
C LYS A 410 -25.33 37.84 -31.18
N LEU A 411 -24.01 37.69 -31.16
CA LEU A 411 -23.16 37.70 -32.36
C LEU A 411 -23.19 36.31 -32.98
N VAL A 412 -23.84 36.14 -34.12
CA VAL A 412 -24.00 34.81 -34.75
C VAL A 412 -23.92 34.94 -36.26
N ASN A 413 -23.16 34.06 -36.91
CA ASN A 413 -23.28 33.82 -38.34
C ASN A 413 -23.96 32.47 -38.55
N LEU A 414 -25.09 32.43 -39.26
CA LEU A 414 -25.96 31.25 -39.31
C LEU A 414 -25.88 30.56 -40.67
N PRO A 415 -25.58 29.25 -40.73
CA PRO A 415 -25.79 28.47 -41.94
C PRO A 415 -27.29 28.27 -42.19
N GLY A 416 -27.71 28.04 -43.44
CA GLY A 416 -29.13 27.95 -43.83
C GLY A 416 -29.98 26.99 -42.98
N ARG A 417 -29.41 25.86 -42.54
CA ARG A 417 -30.07 24.87 -41.66
C ARG A 417 -30.39 25.39 -40.24
N ALA A 418 -29.69 26.43 -39.79
CA ALA A 418 -29.84 27.01 -38.45
C ALA A 418 -30.81 28.21 -38.43
N LEU A 419 -31.36 28.61 -39.58
CA LEU A 419 -32.33 29.72 -39.66
C LEU A 419 -33.65 29.42 -38.96
N ALA A 420 -34.18 28.20 -39.09
CA ALA A 420 -35.45 27.83 -38.44
C ALA A 420 -35.39 27.82 -36.89
N PRO A 421 -34.37 27.21 -36.24
CA PRO A 421 -34.18 27.34 -34.79
C PRO A 421 -33.92 28.79 -34.34
N ALA A 422 -33.19 29.56 -35.13
CA ALA A 422 -32.91 30.97 -34.86
C ALA A 422 -34.18 31.84 -34.90
N LEU A 423 -35.09 31.60 -35.85
CA LEU A 423 -36.39 32.26 -35.92
C LEU A 423 -37.26 31.95 -34.69
N ARG A 424 -37.28 30.69 -34.23
CA ARG A 424 -37.98 30.31 -32.99
C ARG A 424 -37.43 31.02 -31.76
N ALA A 425 -36.12 31.27 -31.72
CA ALA A 425 -35.50 32.00 -30.62
C ALA A 425 -35.84 33.51 -30.60
N LEU A 426 -36.33 34.04 -31.73
CA LEU A 426 -36.80 35.42 -31.89
C LEU A 426 -38.32 35.56 -31.66
N GLU A 427 -39.07 34.46 -31.58
CA GLU A 427 -40.51 34.47 -31.29
C GLU A 427 -40.79 35.18 -29.94
N GLY A 428 -41.67 36.18 -29.96
CA GLY A 428 -42.02 37.00 -28.79
C GLY A 428 -41.09 38.19 -28.50
N LYS A 429 -39.99 38.38 -29.26
CA LYS A 429 -39.05 39.50 -29.09
C LYS A 429 -39.06 40.51 -30.25
N LEU A 430 -39.71 40.17 -31.36
CA LEU A 430 -39.80 40.98 -32.58
C LEU A 430 -41.00 41.93 -32.56
N MET A 431 -40.97 42.97 -33.38
CA MET A 431 -42.14 43.82 -33.68
C MET A 431 -43.22 43.01 -34.42
N SER A 432 -44.51 43.35 -34.29
CA SER A 432 -45.60 42.52 -34.83
C SER A 432 -45.48 42.26 -36.32
N GLU A 433 -44.99 43.24 -37.08
CA GLU A 433 -44.86 43.15 -38.54
C GLU A 433 -43.65 42.29 -38.97
N ALA A 434 -42.52 42.34 -38.25
CA ALA A 434 -41.37 41.48 -38.51
C ALA A 434 -41.63 40.02 -38.10
N ALA A 435 -42.40 39.83 -37.02
CA ALA A 435 -42.77 38.51 -36.50
C ALA A 435 -43.64 37.71 -37.49
N GLU A 436 -44.39 38.39 -38.37
CA GLU A 436 -45.20 37.76 -39.42
C GLU A 436 -44.42 37.56 -40.72
N LEU A 437 -43.62 38.55 -41.13
CA LEU A 437 -42.90 38.53 -42.42
C LEU A 437 -41.76 37.49 -42.48
N LEU A 438 -41.01 37.30 -41.39
CA LEU A 438 -39.84 36.40 -41.39
C LEU A 438 -40.19 34.91 -41.48
N PRO A 439 -41.17 34.37 -40.73
CA PRO A 439 -41.61 32.99 -40.91
C PRO A 439 -42.24 32.76 -42.29
N ALA A 440 -42.98 33.74 -42.82
CA ALA A 440 -43.57 33.69 -44.16
C ALA A 440 -42.50 33.66 -45.26
N LEU A 441 -41.47 34.51 -45.15
CA LEU A 441 -40.32 34.52 -46.06
C LEU A 441 -39.54 33.20 -45.98
N HIS A 442 -39.28 32.68 -44.78
CA HIS A 442 -38.61 31.39 -44.59
C HIS A 442 -39.41 30.23 -45.21
N ALA A 443 -40.73 30.20 -45.05
CA ALA A 443 -41.59 29.22 -45.68
C ALA A 443 -41.57 29.33 -47.22
N ALA A 444 -41.65 30.54 -47.77
CA ALA A 444 -41.58 30.78 -49.21
C ALA A 444 -40.22 30.38 -49.82
N VAL A 445 -39.13 30.64 -49.11
CA VAL A 445 -37.77 30.21 -49.51
C VAL A 445 -37.64 28.69 -49.53
N LEU A 446 -38.19 27.98 -48.53
CA LEU A 446 -38.19 26.52 -48.51
C LEU A 446 -39.01 25.93 -49.67
N THR A 447 -40.19 26.50 -49.95
CA THR A 447 -41.05 26.08 -51.07
C THR A 447 -40.36 26.27 -52.42
N ARG A 448 -39.61 27.37 -52.62
CA ARG A 448 -38.84 27.63 -53.85
C ARG A 448 -37.64 26.68 -53.98
N LEU A 449 -36.93 26.40 -52.89
CA LEU A 449 -35.82 25.43 -52.87
C LEU A 449 -36.29 23.98 -53.14
N GLN A 450 -37.55 23.67 -52.84
CA GLN A 450 -38.20 22.39 -53.14
C GLN A 450 -38.85 22.33 -54.54
N GLY A 451 -38.68 23.36 -55.38
CA GLY A 451 -39.13 23.37 -56.77
C GLY A 451 -40.56 23.89 -57.01
N GLY A 452 -41.18 24.56 -56.03
CA GLY A 452 -42.54 25.11 -56.16
C GLY A 452 -42.63 26.43 -56.94
N GLU A 453 -43.80 26.69 -57.54
CA GLU A 453 -44.13 27.96 -58.20
C GLU A 453 -44.57 29.01 -57.16
N GLY A 454 -43.71 30.01 -56.90
CA GLY A 454 -43.98 31.06 -55.89
C GLY A 454 -42.97 32.21 -55.90
N GLY A 455 -42.24 32.40 -56.99
CA GLY A 455 -41.10 33.33 -57.05
C GLY A 455 -41.48 34.79 -56.78
N ALA A 456 -42.61 35.25 -57.32
CA ALA A 456 -43.07 36.63 -57.17
C ALA A 456 -43.52 36.97 -55.73
N GLU A 457 -44.14 36.01 -55.03
CA GLU A 457 -44.56 36.18 -53.63
C GLU A 457 -43.35 36.24 -52.68
N MET A 458 -42.36 35.36 -52.91
CA MET A 458 -41.09 35.38 -52.18
C MET A 458 -40.31 36.69 -52.42
N GLU A 459 -40.27 37.18 -53.66
CA GLU A 459 -39.60 38.44 -54.01
C GLU A 459 -40.24 39.65 -53.31
N GLU A 460 -41.58 39.70 -53.23
CA GLU A 460 -42.28 40.77 -52.49
C GLU A 460 -42.05 40.67 -50.98
N LEU A 461 -42.08 39.46 -50.41
CA LEU A 461 -41.79 39.23 -48.98
C LEU A 461 -40.33 39.60 -48.64
N ALA A 462 -39.38 39.29 -49.52
CA ALA A 462 -37.97 39.66 -49.38
C ALA A 462 -37.79 41.18 -49.41
N ARG A 463 -38.45 41.86 -50.36
CA ARG A 463 -38.42 43.32 -50.49
C ARG A 463 -38.99 44.01 -49.25
N ARG A 464 -40.16 43.56 -48.77
CA ARG A 464 -40.81 44.10 -47.56
C ARG A 464 -39.96 43.90 -46.31
N THR A 465 -39.39 42.70 -46.13
CA THR A 465 -38.51 42.38 -44.99
C THR A 465 -37.25 43.25 -45.00
N ARG A 466 -36.62 43.44 -46.18
CA ARG A 466 -35.45 44.30 -46.35
C ARG A 466 -35.76 45.78 -46.06
N LEU A 467 -36.87 46.31 -46.56
CA LEU A 467 -37.27 47.71 -46.32
C LEU A 467 -37.60 47.98 -44.85
N LEU A 468 -38.27 47.03 -44.20
CA LEU A 468 -38.64 47.12 -42.79
C LEU A 468 -37.40 47.15 -41.89
N LEU A 469 -36.41 46.30 -42.16
CA LEU A 469 -35.19 46.23 -41.36
C LEU A 469 -34.19 47.36 -41.63
N LEU A 470 -34.21 47.97 -42.82
CA LEU A 470 -33.39 49.14 -43.16
C LEU A 470 -34.06 50.48 -42.77
N GLY A 471 -35.24 50.45 -42.13
CA GLY A 471 -35.95 51.66 -41.69
C GLY A 471 -36.49 52.54 -42.83
N LYS A 472 -36.64 52.00 -44.05
CA LYS A 472 -37.09 52.75 -45.24
C LYS A 472 -38.58 52.54 -45.55
N MET A 473 -39.45 52.65 -44.55
CA MET A 473 -40.91 52.65 -44.74
C MET A 473 -41.56 54.03 -44.57
N GLU A 474 -40.81 55.11 -44.74
CA GLU A 474 -41.40 56.42 -44.98
C GLU A 474 -41.23 56.77 -46.47
N GLY A 475 -42.18 56.33 -47.29
CA GLY A 475 -42.28 56.81 -48.67
C GLY A 475 -42.42 55.72 -49.72
N MET A 476 -43.58 55.08 -49.78
CA MET A 476 -44.11 54.58 -51.06
C MET A 476 -45.65 54.61 -51.04
N THR A 477 -46.15 55.86 -51.19
CA THR A 477 -47.32 56.34 -51.97
C THR A 477 -48.68 55.64 -51.80
N ALA A 478 -49.82 56.31 -51.68
CA ALA A 478 -50.25 57.66 -52.09
C ALA A 478 -51.50 58.06 -51.30
#